data_AF-A0A7X7J2F9-F1
#
_entry.id   AF-A0A7X7J2F9-F1
#
_cell.length_a   1.000
_cell.length_b   1.000
_cell.length_c   1.000
_cell.angle_alpha   90.00
_cell.angle_beta   90.00
_cell.angle_gamma   90.00
#
_symmetry.space_group_name_H-M   'P 1'
#
loop_
_entity.id
_entity.type
_entity.pdbx_description
1 polymer ?
#
loop_
_entity_poly.entity_id
_entity_poly.type
_entity_poly.pdbx_seq_one_letter_code
_entity_poly.pdbx_strand_id
1 'polypeptide(L)'
;MPAERKIDRAILLAPALSPDHDLRKALSRTRAGIWNYYSKYDVGFLQAGTAIFGTVDGRHARAAGAVGFVKPWGMDKTGHELYDRLLRQQEFTPQMADSGHYGLHTTWARESFVVRWLAPIVKTSYTQTPVYAADTNPSR
;
A
#
# COMPACT_ATOMS: atom_id res chain seq x y z
N MET A 1 -18.25 -8.79 3.53
CA MET A 1 -17.90 -8.58 4.96
C MET A 1 -19.15 -8.10 5.69
N PRO A 2 -19.58 -8.74 6.78
CA PRO A 2 -20.70 -8.27 7.61
C PRO A 2 -20.51 -6.79 7.97
N ALA A 3 -21.59 -6.00 8.02
CA ALA A 3 -21.51 -4.56 8.24
C ALA A 3 -20.77 -4.19 9.55
N GLU A 4 -20.90 -5.05 10.56
CA GLU A 4 -20.38 -4.83 11.91
C GLU A 4 -18.91 -5.22 12.10
N ARG A 5 -18.31 -5.94 11.14
CA ARG A 5 -16.91 -6.38 11.24
C ARG A 5 -16.00 -5.45 10.45
N LYS A 6 -15.18 -4.71 11.18
CA LYS A 6 -14.04 -3.94 10.66
C LYS A 6 -12.78 -4.80 10.66
N ILE A 7 -11.95 -4.60 9.65
CA ILE A 7 -10.59 -5.16 9.61
C ILE A 7 -9.70 -4.25 10.45
N ASP A 8 -8.71 -4.80 11.18
CA ASP A 8 -7.79 -3.95 11.92
C ASP A 8 -6.94 -3.10 10.98
N ARG A 9 -6.28 -3.75 10.02
CA ARG A 9 -5.40 -3.15 9.02
C ARG A 9 -5.47 -3.94 7.72
N ALA A 10 -5.25 -3.28 6.58
CA ALA A 10 -4.98 -3.97 5.32
C ALA A 10 -3.57 -3.62 4.82
N ILE A 11 -2.90 -4.58 4.18
CA ILE A 11 -1.62 -4.37 3.51
C ILE A 11 -1.83 -4.66 2.03
N LEU A 12 -1.49 -3.70 1.18
CA LEU A 12 -1.50 -3.82 -0.27
C LEU A 12 -0.05 -3.92 -0.75
N LEU A 13 0.25 -4.97 -1.51
CA LEU A 13 1.59 -5.21 -2.06
C LEU A 13 1.46 -5.14 -3.58
N ALA A 14 2.07 -4.11 -4.19
CA ALA A 14 1.96 -3.81 -5.62
C ALA A 14 0.51 -3.88 -6.17
N PRO A 15 -0.45 -3.13 -5.62
CA PRO A 15 -1.84 -3.19 -6.08
C PRO A 15 -1.98 -2.78 -7.55
N ALA A 16 -2.70 -3.61 -8.32
CA ALA A 16 -3.05 -3.35 -9.72
C ALA A 16 -4.29 -2.44 -9.90
N LEU A 17 -4.52 -1.50 -8.96
CA LEU A 17 -5.61 -0.52 -9.01
C LEU A 17 -5.12 0.80 -9.60
N SER A 18 -6.01 1.61 -10.18
CA SER A 18 -5.64 2.98 -10.55
C SER A 18 -5.24 3.83 -9.34
N PRO A 19 -4.28 4.76 -9.49
CA PRO A 19 -3.87 5.67 -8.42
C PRO A 19 -5.02 6.49 -7.83
N ASP A 20 -6.00 6.86 -8.65
CA ASP A 20 -7.16 7.66 -8.28
C ASP A 20 -8.38 6.82 -7.86
N HIS A 21 -8.19 5.52 -7.59
CA HIS A 21 -9.27 4.68 -7.10
C HIS A 21 -9.76 5.18 -5.73
N ASP A 22 -11.08 5.31 -5.55
CA ASP A 22 -11.67 5.83 -4.32
C ASP A 22 -11.63 4.79 -3.19
N LEU A 23 -10.68 4.97 -2.28
CA LEU A 23 -10.46 4.11 -1.12
C LEU A 23 -11.35 4.48 0.07
N ARG A 24 -12.22 5.51 0.03
CA ARG A 24 -13.01 5.94 1.20
C ARG A 24 -13.82 4.79 1.81
N LYS A 25 -14.40 3.95 0.95
CA LYS A 25 -15.15 2.76 1.40
C LYS A 25 -14.25 1.72 2.07
N ALA A 26 -13.03 1.51 1.57
CA ALA A 26 -12.09 0.56 2.15
C ALA A 26 -11.52 1.11 3.47
N LEU A 27 -11.08 2.36 3.49
CA LEU A 27 -10.52 3.05 4.65
C LEU A 27 -11.52 3.09 5.82
N SER A 28 -12.79 3.40 5.56
CA SER A 28 -13.83 3.45 6.62
C SER A 28 -14.12 2.08 7.27
N ARG A 29 -13.74 0.98 6.60
CA ARG A 29 -13.87 -0.40 7.09
C ARG A 29 -12.62 -0.93 7.78
N THR A 30 -11.59 -0.11 7.93
CA THR A 30 -10.40 -0.42 8.72
C THR A 30 -10.44 0.30 10.07
N ARG A 31 -9.79 -0.25 11.10
CA ARG A 31 -9.62 0.43 12.39
C ARG A 31 -8.38 1.34 12.38
N ALA A 32 -7.28 0.85 11.82
CA ALA A 32 -5.99 1.51 11.80
C ALA A 32 -5.47 1.84 10.38
N GLY A 33 -6.25 1.55 9.33
CA GLY A 33 -5.94 2.00 7.98
C GLY A 33 -5.44 0.93 7.02
N ILE A 34 -4.90 1.41 5.90
CA ILE A 34 -4.35 0.64 4.79
C ILE A 34 -2.89 1.05 4.59
N TRP A 35 -2.00 0.07 4.55
CA TRP A 35 -0.60 0.23 4.18
C TRP A 35 -0.42 -0.19 2.73
N ASN A 36 -0.10 0.76 1.86
CA ASN A 36 0.21 0.53 0.46
C ASN A 36 1.73 0.51 0.26
N TYR A 37 2.27 -0.64 -0.15
CA TYR A 37 3.66 -0.75 -0.60
C TYR A 37 3.71 -0.72 -2.11
N TYR A 38 4.52 0.21 -2.64
CA TYR A 38 4.61 0.46 -4.09
C TYR A 38 6.06 0.69 -4.51
N SER A 39 6.36 0.41 -5.78
CA SER A 39 7.71 0.52 -6.33
C SER A 39 7.68 0.94 -7.79
N LYS A 40 8.41 2.02 -8.11
CA LYS A 40 8.62 2.43 -9.51
C LYS A 40 9.44 1.41 -10.32
N TYR A 41 10.16 0.51 -9.65
CA TYR A 41 10.96 -0.56 -10.28
C TYR A 41 10.13 -1.80 -10.63
N ASP A 42 8.88 -1.87 -10.17
CA ASP A 42 7.97 -2.98 -10.48
C ASP A 42 7.37 -2.88 -11.90
N VAL A 43 7.99 -2.08 -12.76
CA VAL A 43 7.56 -1.80 -14.14
C VAL A 43 7.67 -3.01 -15.07
N GLY A 44 8.56 -3.97 -14.84
CA GLY A 44 8.76 -5.10 -15.76
C GLY A 44 7.52 -6.00 -15.93
N PHE A 45 6.76 -6.21 -14.85
CA PHE A 45 5.53 -7.02 -14.88
C PHE A 45 4.26 -6.16 -14.82
N LEU A 46 4.28 -5.01 -14.13
CA LEU A 46 3.15 -4.07 -14.15
C LEU A 46 3.00 -3.37 -15.51
N GLN A 47 4.07 -2.96 -16.21
CA GLN A 47 3.89 -2.40 -17.56
C GLN A 47 3.48 -3.47 -18.56
N ALA A 48 4.00 -4.70 -18.48
CA ALA A 48 3.57 -5.77 -19.38
C ALA A 48 2.10 -6.20 -19.11
N GLY A 49 1.69 -6.31 -17.85
CA GLY A 49 0.33 -6.71 -17.47
C GLY A 49 -0.70 -5.58 -17.65
N THR A 50 -0.42 -4.36 -17.20
CA THR A 50 -1.38 -3.24 -17.26
C THR A 50 -1.41 -2.51 -18.60
N ALA A 51 -0.35 -2.56 -19.42
CA ALA A 51 -0.42 -2.06 -20.80
C ALA A 51 -1.19 -3.00 -21.74
N ILE A 52 -1.32 -4.29 -21.40
CA ILE A 52 -2.05 -5.28 -22.20
C ILE A 52 -3.48 -5.50 -21.66
N PHE A 53 -3.70 -5.46 -20.34
CA PHE A 53 -5.02 -5.76 -19.72
C PHE A 53 -5.68 -4.57 -19.01
N GLY A 54 -5.04 -3.40 -18.92
CA GLY A 54 -5.49 -2.28 -18.08
C GLY A 54 -5.22 -2.51 -16.59
N THR A 55 -5.53 -1.53 -15.75
CA THR A 55 -5.67 -1.75 -14.30
C THR A 55 -6.89 -2.64 -14.04
N VAL A 56 -6.99 -3.28 -12.87
CA VAL A 56 -8.15 -4.13 -12.52
C VAL A 56 -9.48 -3.34 -12.54
N ASP A 57 -9.44 -2.02 -12.42
CA ASP A 57 -10.58 -1.11 -12.57
C ASP A 57 -10.78 -0.57 -13.99
N GLY A 58 -10.09 -1.12 -15.00
CA GLY A 58 -10.37 -0.88 -16.43
C GLY A 58 -9.74 0.37 -17.02
N ARG A 59 -8.69 0.94 -16.41
CA ARG A 59 -8.01 2.14 -16.91
C ARG A 59 -6.62 1.84 -17.48
N HIS A 60 -6.22 2.57 -18.52
CA HIS A 60 -4.89 2.49 -19.11
C HIS A 60 -3.94 3.46 -18.38
N ALA A 61 -3.72 3.24 -17.08
CA ALA A 61 -2.89 4.10 -16.23
C ALA A 61 -1.82 3.27 -15.50
N ARG A 62 -0.74 3.93 -15.06
CA ARG A 62 0.25 3.32 -14.17
C ARG A 62 -0.46 2.92 -12.86
N ALA A 63 -0.45 1.64 -12.51
CA ALA A 63 -1.12 1.17 -11.30
C ALA A 63 -0.53 1.79 -10.01
N ALA A 64 -1.34 1.84 -8.96
CA ALA A 64 -0.97 2.31 -7.63
C ALA A 64 0.19 1.51 -7.01
N GLY A 65 0.41 0.26 -7.45
CA GLY A 65 1.60 -0.51 -7.12
C GLY A 65 2.91 0.03 -7.71
N ALA A 66 2.84 0.87 -8.75
CA ALA A 66 4.01 1.50 -9.36
C ALA A 66 4.22 2.95 -8.93
N VAL A 67 3.15 3.68 -8.58
CA VAL A 67 3.20 5.13 -8.31
C VAL A 67 2.51 5.58 -7.02
N GLY A 68 1.92 4.65 -6.27
CA GLY A 68 1.07 4.97 -5.12
C GLY A 68 -0.34 5.40 -5.51
N PHE A 69 -1.18 5.57 -4.51
CA PHE A 69 -2.50 6.18 -4.62
C PHE A 69 -2.40 7.71 -4.50
N VAL A 70 -3.34 8.40 -5.12
CA VAL A 70 -3.57 9.84 -5.01
C VAL A 70 -5.01 10.08 -4.54
N LYS A 71 -5.28 11.24 -3.97
CA LYS A 71 -6.65 11.63 -3.63
C LYS A 71 -7.42 11.90 -4.94
N PRO A 72 -8.56 11.21 -5.20
CA PRO A 72 -9.41 11.48 -6.35
C PRO A 72 -9.77 12.97 -6.49
N TRP A 73 -9.86 13.45 -7.73
CA TRP A 73 -10.27 14.82 -8.00
C TRP A 73 -11.71 15.09 -7.51
N GLY A 74 -11.95 16.27 -6.96
CA GLY A 74 -13.27 16.65 -6.42
C GLY A 74 -13.63 15.99 -5.09
N MET A 75 -12.68 15.34 -4.41
CA MET A 75 -12.91 14.78 -3.08
C MET A 75 -13.22 15.86 -2.04
N ASP A 76 -14.18 15.57 -1.16
CA ASP A 76 -14.58 16.46 -0.08
C ASP A 76 -13.58 16.47 1.09
N LYS A 77 -13.70 17.46 1.98
CA LYS A 77 -12.81 17.61 3.14
C LYS A 77 -12.78 16.35 4.01
N THR A 78 -13.93 15.72 4.24
CA THR A 78 -14.04 14.48 5.01
C THR A 78 -13.26 13.33 4.36
N GLY A 79 -13.34 13.20 3.03
CA GLY A 79 -12.55 12.22 2.28
C GLY A 79 -11.05 12.49 2.39
N HIS A 80 -10.62 13.76 2.28
CA HIS A 80 -9.23 14.16 2.46
C HIS A 80 -8.69 13.76 3.84
N GLU A 81 -9.43 14.08 4.90
CA GLU A 81 -9.06 13.74 6.28
C GLU A 81 -9.00 12.22 6.50
N LEU A 82 -9.90 11.46 5.86
CA LEU A 82 -9.89 10.01 5.92
C LEU A 82 -8.63 9.42 5.29
N TYR A 83 -8.22 9.93 4.12
CA TYR A 83 -6.98 9.52 3.46
C TYR A 83 -5.76 9.86 4.31
N ASP A 84 -5.63 11.09 4.80
CA ASP A 84 -4.47 11.52 5.59
C ASP A 84 -4.31 10.69 6.86
N ARG A 85 -5.43 10.36 7.51
CA ARG A 85 -5.42 9.61 8.76
C ARG A 85 -5.15 8.11 8.56
N LEU A 86 -5.74 7.50 7.53
CA LEU A 86 -5.83 6.04 7.42
C LEU A 86 -5.11 5.44 6.21
N LEU A 87 -4.62 6.23 5.26
CA LEU A 87 -3.75 5.72 4.20
C LEU A 87 -2.29 5.92 4.59
N ARG A 88 -1.51 4.85 4.55
CA ARG A 88 -0.05 4.85 4.72
C ARG A 88 0.55 4.36 3.42
N GLN A 89 1.46 5.14 2.84
CA GLN A 89 2.10 4.77 1.59
C GLN A 89 3.59 4.62 1.82
N GLN A 90 4.11 3.44 1.49
CA GLN A 90 5.51 3.09 1.62
C GLN A 90 6.07 2.85 0.22
N GLU A 91 6.80 3.83 -0.30
CA GLU A 91 7.60 3.62 -1.51
C GLU A 91 8.72 2.63 -1.19
N PHE A 92 9.10 1.82 -2.18
CA PHE A 92 10.33 1.06 -2.13
C PHE A 92 11.52 1.93 -1.71
N THR A 93 12.31 1.42 -0.77
CA THR A 93 13.57 2.04 -0.35
C THR A 93 14.71 1.03 -0.43
N PRO A 94 15.98 1.48 -0.56
CA PRO A 94 17.13 0.57 -0.57
C PRO A 94 17.20 -0.36 0.65
N GLN A 95 16.74 0.08 1.83
CA GLN A 95 16.71 -0.75 3.03
C GLN A 95 15.82 -1.99 2.90
N MET A 96 14.84 -1.98 2.00
CA MET A 96 14.04 -3.18 1.72
C MET A 96 14.86 -4.24 0.98
N ALA A 97 15.85 -3.84 0.18
CA ALA A 97 16.75 -4.75 -0.53
C ALA A 97 17.61 -5.57 0.44
N ASP A 98 17.97 -5.01 1.60
CA ASP A 98 18.65 -5.74 2.70
C ASP A 98 17.82 -6.91 3.26
N SER A 99 16.52 -6.93 2.94
CA SER A 99 15.60 -8.02 3.27
C SER A 99 15.15 -8.81 2.04
N GLY A 100 15.87 -8.70 0.92
CA GLY A 100 15.63 -9.44 -0.32
C GLY A 100 14.47 -8.92 -1.18
N HIS A 101 13.83 -7.82 -0.79
CA HIS A 101 12.82 -7.15 -1.59
C HIS A 101 13.47 -6.08 -2.45
N TYR A 102 13.56 -6.31 -3.77
CA TYR A 102 14.28 -5.42 -4.70
C TYR A 102 13.35 -4.47 -5.45
N GLY A 103 12.14 -4.24 -4.93
CA GLY A 103 11.14 -3.42 -5.60
C GLY A 103 10.52 -4.09 -6.83
N LEU A 104 10.69 -5.42 -6.98
CA LEU A 104 10.16 -6.23 -8.08
C LEU A 104 8.95 -7.05 -7.64
N HIS A 105 8.05 -7.34 -8.58
CA HIS A 105 6.76 -8.01 -8.37
C HIS A 105 6.84 -9.31 -7.57
N THR A 106 7.87 -10.11 -7.81
CA THR A 106 7.99 -11.45 -7.20
C THR A 106 8.65 -11.43 -5.83
N THR A 107 9.15 -10.27 -5.40
CA THR A 107 9.98 -10.18 -4.18
C THR A 107 9.18 -9.77 -2.94
N TRP A 108 7.87 -9.53 -3.06
CA TRP A 108 6.98 -9.22 -1.94
C TRP A 108 6.82 -10.37 -0.94
N ALA A 109 6.98 -11.61 -1.39
CA ALA A 109 6.81 -12.81 -0.57
C ALA A 109 8.11 -13.30 0.10
N ARG A 110 9.22 -12.54 -0.01
CA ARG A 110 10.48 -12.91 0.63
C ARG A 110 10.29 -12.95 2.15
N GLU A 111 10.61 -14.08 2.77
CA GLU A 111 10.41 -14.30 4.21
C GLU A 111 11.05 -13.19 5.05
N SER A 112 12.31 -12.85 4.77
CA SER A 112 13.03 -11.76 5.45
C SER A 112 12.34 -10.40 5.34
N PHE A 113 11.73 -10.10 4.19
CA PHE A 113 10.95 -8.88 4.01
C PHE A 113 9.66 -8.94 4.82
N VAL A 114 8.91 -10.05 4.73
CA VAL A 114 7.67 -10.26 5.50
C VAL A 114 7.94 -10.11 7.00
N VAL A 115 8.96 -10.77 7.54
CA VAL A 115 9.30 -10.74 8.96
C VAL A 115 9.69 -9.33 9.43
N ARG A 116 10.49 -8.59 8.66
CA ARG A 116 11.04 -7.30 9.08
C ARG A 116 10.11 -6.10 8.80
N TRP A 117 9.32 -6.17 7.74
CA TRP A 117 8.51 -5.04 7.26
C TRP A 117 7.02 -5.23 7.51
N LEU A 118 6.47 -6.42 7.24
CA LEU A 118 5.02 -6.64 7.25
C LEU A 118 4.50 -7.20 8.58
N ALA A 119 5.21 -8.16 9.16
CA ALA A 119 4.80 -8.82 10.40
C ALA A 119 4.61 -7.84 11.58
N PRO A 120 5.43 -6.80 11.79
CA PRO A 120 5.17 -5.82 12.84
C PRO A 120 3.84 -5.08 12.66
N ILE A 121 3.43 -4.80 11.43
CA ILE A 121 2.15 -4.15 11.13
C ILE A 121 0.99 -5.07 11.51
N VAL A 122 1.09 -6.36 11.21
CA VAL A 122 0.04 -7.35 11.53
C VAL A 122 -0.03 -7.65 13.03
N LYS A 123 1.13 -7.75 13.70
CA LYS A 123 1.21 -8.17 15.12
C LYS A 123 0.94 -7.02 16.10
N THR A 124 1.05 -5.76 15.66
CA THR A 124 0.80 -4.60 16.53
C THR A 124 -0.70 -4.36 16.69
N SER A 125 -1.15 -4.19 17.93
CA SER A 125 -2.54 -3.80 18.24
C SER A 125 -2.97 -2.62 17.38
N TYR A 126 -4.23 -2.60 16.90
CA TYR A 126 -4.73 -1.48 16.08
C TYR A 126 -4.75 -0.14 16.83
N THR A 127 -4.65 -0.16 18.17
CA THR A 127 -4.54 1.05 19.01
C THR A 127 -3.12 1.61 19.10
N GLN A 128 -2.12 0.92 18.54
CA GLN A 128 -0.70 1.29 18.60
C GLN A 128 -0.15 1.58 17.20
N THR A 129 0.87 2.43 17.14
CA THR A 129 1.64 2.64 15.91
C THR A 129 2.66 1.51 15.77
N PRO A 130 2.64 0.73 14.67
CA PRO A 130 3.61 -0.32 14.45
C PRO A 130 4.97 0.30 14.18
N VAL A 131 6.01 -0.24 14.80
CA VAL A 131 7.40 0.09 14.47
C VAL A 131 7.92 -1.02 13.57
N TYR A 132 8.27 -0.69 12.34
CA TYR A 132 8.85 -1.60 11.36
C TYR A 132 10.08 -0.93 10.72
N ALA A 133 10.81 -1.66 9.88
CA ALA A 133 12.10 -1.22 9.36
C ALA A 133 12.11 0.14 8.62
N ALA A 134 10.96 0.68 8.19
CA ALA A 134 10.88 2.04 7.63
C ALA A 134 11.08 3.14 8.68
N ASP A 135 10.65 2.90 9.92
CA ASP A 135 10.59 3.91 10.99
C ASP A 135 11.83 3.85 11.92
N THR A 136 12.75 2.90 11.70
CA THR A 136 14.02 2.84 12.44
C THR A 136 15.05 3.88 12.01
N ASN A 137 14.71 4.75 11.07
CA ASN A 137 15.54 5.91 10.73
C ASN A 137 14.67 7.17 10.69
N PRO A 138 14.35 7.79 11.85
CA PRO A 138 13.86 9.15 11.85
C PRO A 138 14.98 9.99 11.22
N SER A 139 14.65 10.67 10.13
CA SER A 139 15.53 11.55 9.37
C SER A 139 16.49 12.33 10.28
N ARG A 140 17.79 12.26 9.98
CA ARG A 140 18.67 13.42 10.11
C ARG A 140 18.53 14.28 8.87
#